data_AF-A0A924S3H5-F1
#
_entry.id   AF-A0A924S3H5-F1
#
_cell.length_a   1.000
_cell.length_b   1.000
_cell.length_c   1.000
_cell.angle_alpha   90.00
_cell.angle_beta   90.00
_cell.angle_gamma   90.00
#
_symmetry.space_group_name_H-M   'P 1'
#
loop_
_entity.id
_entity.type
_entity.pdbx_description
1 polymer ?
#
loop_
_entity_poly.entity_id
_entity_poly.type
_entity_poly.pdbx_seq_one_letter_code
_entity_poly.pdbx_strand_id
1 'polypeptide(L)'
;MPDIDLASAQAAAGRLRRSFSDQPMTLNDGEVAVVLPLTISIGVAALERSDQQFSHLLRRADRAMYAAKMAGRNRVMLALRQID
;
A
#
# COMPACT_ATOMS: atom_id res chain seq x y z
N MET A 1 -7.59 0.23 -9.14
CA MET A 1 -8.16 -1.05 -9.60
C MET A 1 -9.53 -0.73 -10.16
N PRO A 2 -9.85 -1.12 -11.41
CA PRO A 2 -11.16 -0.86 -11.98
C PRO A 2 -12.24 -1.68 -11.24
N ASP A 3 -13.47 -1.14 -11.20
CA ASP A 3 -14.69 -1.83 -10.81
C ASP A 3 -14.69 -2.52 -9.43
N ILE A 4 -13.94 -1.97 -8.47
CA ILE A 4 -13.97 -2.44 -7.08
C ILE A 4 -14.19 -1.30 -6.10
N ASP A 5 -14.84 -1.62 -4.98
CA ASP A 5 -15.00 -0.68 -3.87
C ASP A 5 -13.73 -0.55 -3.02
N LEU A 6 -13.74 0.44 -2.14
CA LEU A 6 -12.61 0.73 -1.27
C LEU A 6 -12.29 -0.43 -0.30
N ALA A 7 -13.31 -1.14 0.17
CA ALA A 7 -13.14 -2.28 1.07
C ALA A 7 -12.42 -3.45 0.39
N SER A 8 -12.82 -3.77 -0.84
CA SER A 8 -12.18 -4.80 -1.66
C SER A 8 -10.74 -4.42 -2.01
N ALA A 9 -10.50 -3.14 -2.32
CA ALA A 9 -9.16 -2.61 -2.56
C ALA A 9 -8.27 -2.74 -1.30
N GLN A 10 -8.81 -2.41 -0.12
CA GLN A 10 -8.10 -2.58 1.15
C GLN A 10 -7.78 -4.05 1.45
N ALA A 11 -8.74 -4.95 1.21
CA ALA A 11 -8.54 -6.38 1.40
C ALA A 11 -7.45 -6.92 0.46
N ALA A 12 -7.43 -6.49 -0.81
CA ALA A 12 -6.38 -6.84 -1.77
C ALA A 12 -5.00 -6.32 -1.32
N ALA A 13 -4.91 -5.06 -0.89
CA ALA A 13 -3.69 -4.50 -0.33
C ALA A 13 -3.22 -5.28 0.92
N GLY A 14 -4.16 -5.69 1.79
CA GLY A 14 -3.85 -6.50 2.96
C GLY A 14 -3.27 -7.87 2.62
N ARG A 15 -3.78 -8.52 1.56
CA ARG A 15 -3.20 -9.77 1.04
C ARG A 15 -1.78 -9.56 0.52
N LEU A 16 -1.54 -8.50 -0.25
CA LEU A 16 -0.20 -8.16 -0.74
C LEU A 16 0.77 -7.85 0.41
N ARG A 17 0.35 -7.09 1.42
CA ARG A 17 1.18 -6.81 2.59
C ARG A 17 1.55 -8.09 3.34
N ARG A 18 0.62 -9.05 3.46
CA ARG A 18 0.88 -10.35 4.09
C ARG A 18 1.86 -11.19 3.28
N SER A 19 1.71 -11.26 1.95
CA SER A 19 2.63 -12.07 1.13
C SER A 19 4.09 -11.66 1.31
N PHE A 20 4.37 -10.36 1.44
CA PHE A 20 5.73 -9.87 1.72
C PHE A 20 6.19 -10.18 3.15
N SER A 21 5.35 -9.97 4.16
CA SER A 21 5.75 -10.19 5.55
C SER A 21 5.95 -11.67 5.90
N ASP A 22 5.21 -12.55 5.23
CA ASP A 22 5.14 -13.97 5.55
C ASP A 22 6.18 -14.78 4.74
N GLN A 23 6.77 -14.18 3.71
CA GLN A 23 7.77 -14.79 2.83
C GLN A 23 9.03 -13.93 2.78
N PRO A 24 10.03 -14.21 3.64
CA PRO A 24 11.34 -13.55 3.57
C PRO A 24 11.97 -13.70 2.19
N MET A 25 12.57 -12.62 1.69
CA MET A 25 13.26 -12.65 0.40
C MET A 25 14.64 -13.29 0.55
N THR A 26 14.97 -14.23 -0.32
CA THR A 26 16.33 -14.78 -0.39
C THR A 26 17.12 -14.05 -1.48
N LEU A 27 18.19 -13.39 -1.09
CA LEU A 27 19.18 -12.82 -1.98
C LEU A 27 20.33 -13.81 -2.09
N ASN A 28 20.67 -14.23 -3.31
CA ASN A 28 21.78 -15.14 -3.54
C ASN A 28 22.68 -14.52 -4.62
N ASP A 29 23.90 -14.16 -4.23
CA ASP A 29 24.92 -13.60 -5.12
C ASP A 29 25.96 -14.63 -5.58
N GLY A 30 25.74 -15.92 -5.27
CA GLY A 30 26.59 -17.03 -5.67
C GLY A 30 27.57 -17.52 -4.60
N GLU A 31 27.86 -16.72 -3.57
CA GLU A 31 28.74 -17.14 -2.46
C GLU A 31 27.95 -17.42 -1.17
N VAL A 32 26.98 -16.57 -0.81
CA VAL A 32 26.17 -16.75 0.40
C VAL A 32 24.72 -16.35 0.14
N ALA A 33 23.79 -17.23 0.51
CA ALA A 33 22.37 -16.89 0.52
C ALA A 33 22.02 -16.08 1.78
N VAL A 34 21.53 -14.86 1.59
CA VAL A 34 21.03 -13.98 2.66
C VAL A 34 19.51 -13.98 2.67
N VAL A 35 18.91 -14.32 3.82
CA VAL A 35 17.48 -14.23 4.03
C VAL A 35 17.15 -12.86 4.63
N LEU A 36 16.43 -12.03 3.87
CA LEU A 36 16.04 -10.67 4.25
C LEU A 36 14.54 -10.62 4.56
N PRO A 37 14.15 -10.35 5.82
CA PRO A 37 12.77 -10.03 6.16
C PRO A 37 12.38 -8.71 5.50
N LEU A 38 11.37 -8.74 4.63
CA LEU A 38 10.87 -7.55 3.94
C LEU A 38 9.40 -7.31 4.29
N THR A 39 9.04 -6.04 4.44
CA THR A 39 7.63 -5.64 4.62
C THR A 39 7.33 -4.47 3.72
N ILE A 40 6.05 -4.28 3.40
CA ILE A 40 5.57 -3.16 2.60
C ILE A 40 4.53 -2.35 3.39
N SER A 41 4.47 -1.06 3.12
CA SER A 41 3.41 -0.17 3.61
C SER A 41 2.63 0.34 2.40
N ILE A 42 1.31 0.28 2.45
CA ILE A 42 0.46 0.53 1.29
C ILE A 42 -0.55 1.62 1.64
N GLY A 43 -0.67 2.62 0.77
CA GLY A 43 -1.74 3.60 0.81
C GLY A 43 -2.81 3.25 -0.23
N VAL A 44 -4.07 3.30 0.17
CA VAL A 44 -5.21 3.01 -0.70
C VAL A 44 -6.13 4.23 -0.76
N ALA A 45 -6.51 4.63 -1.96
CA ALA A 45 -7.50 5.68 -2.19
C ALA A 45 -8.50 5.20 -3.26
N ALA A 46 -9.75 5.66 -3.15
CA ALA A 46 -10.79 5.46 -4.15
C ALA A 46 -10.95 6.74 -4.98
N LEU A 47 -11.21 6.61 -6.28
CA LEU A 47 -11.54 7.75 -7.15
C LEU A 47 -12.79 8.44 -6.60
N GLU A 48 -12.70 9.75 -6.39
CA GLU A 48 -13.79 10.59 -5.88
C GLU A 48 -14.29 11.55 -6.98
N ARG A 49 -15.53 12.02 -6.84
CA ARG A 49 -16.11 12.99 -7.79
C ARG A 49 -15.36 14.32 -7.81
N SER A 50 -14.70 14.67 -6.71
CA SER A 50 -13.87 15.88 -6.58
C SER A 50 -12.49 15.74 -7.26
N ASP A 51 -12.08 14.53 -7.66
CA ASP A 51 -10.83 14.32 -8.40
C ASP A 51 -10.96 14.86 -9.83
N GLN A 52 -10.47 16.08 -10.04
CA GLN A 52 -10.41 16.70 -11.38
C GLN A 52 -9.35 16.04 -12.29
N GLN A 53 -8.35 15.39 -11.69
CA GLN A 53 -7.22 14.78 -12.40
C GLN A 53 -6.80 13.50 -11.68
N PHE A 54 -6.30 12.52 -12.42
CA PHE A 54 -5.75 11.28 -11.84
C PHE A 54 -4.66 11.54 -10.78
N SER A 55 -3.90 12.63 -10.93
CA SER A 55 -2.89 13.03 -9.96
C SER A 55 -3.46 13.32 -8.56
N HIS A 56 -4.75 13.67 -8.44
CA HIS A 56 -5.41 13.90 -7.16
C HIS A 56 -5.57 12.58 -6.39
N LEU A 57 -6.12 11.56 -7.06
CA LEU A 57 -6.21 10.19 -6.55
C LEU A 57 -4.83 9.66 -6.13
N LEU A 58 -3.82 9.82 -6.99
CA LEU A 58 -2.47 9.35 -6.72
C LEU A 58 -1.86 10.03 -5.48
N ARG A 59 -2.01 11.35 -5.36
CA ARG A 59 -1.52 12.09 -4.17
C ARG A 59 -2.20 11.64 -2.88
N ARG A 60 -3.50 11.31 -2.92
CA ARG A 60 -4.22 10.80 -1.74
C ARG A 60 -3.72 9.40 -1.35
N ALA A 61 -3.50 8.52 -2.33
CA ALA A 61 -2.90 7.21 -2.09
C ALA A 61 -1.47 7.33 -1.51
N ASP A 62 -0.64 8.21 -2.06
CA ASP A 62 0.72 8.45 -1.58
C ASP A 62 0.75 8.99 -0.13
N ARG A 63 -0.11 9.97 0.18
CA ARG A 63 -0.27 10.49 1.55
C ARG A 63 -0.67 9.39 2.53
N ALA A 64 -1.61 8.51 2.15
CA ALA A 64 -2.00 7.37 2.98
C ALA A 64 -0.84 6.38 3.19
N MET A 65 -0.04 6.11 2.14
CA MET A 65 1.16 5.27 2.26
C MET A 65 2.19 5.90 3.20
N TYR A 66 2.38 7.22 3.09
CA TYR A 66 3.30 7.95 3.95
C TYR A 66 2.83 7.90 5.41
N ALA A 67 1.54 8.10 5.67
CA ALA A 67 0.95 7.91 6.99
C ALA A 67 1.17 6.49 7.53
N ALA A 68 1.05 5.46 6.68
CA ALA A 68 1.33 4.08 7.06
C ALA A 68 2.80 3.90 7.49
N LYS A 69 3.75 4.54 6.80
CA LYS A 69 5.17 4.54 7.17
C LYS A 69 5.40 5.24 8.51
N MET A 70 4.79 6.41 8.72
CA MET A 70 4.92 7.19 9.95
C MET A 70 4.31 6.50 11.16
N ALA A 71 3.23 5.73 10.98
CA ALA A 71 2.58 5.02 12.07
C ALA A 71 3.29 3.72 12.49
N GLY A 72 4.45 3.39 11.91
CA GLY A 72 5.22 2.19 12.25
C GLY A 72 5.33 1.15 11.13
N ARG A 73 5.06 1.53 9.87
CA ARG A 73 5.21 0.68 8.68
C ARG A 73 4.36 -0.60 8.74
N ASN A 74 4.62 -1.54 7.82
CA ASN A 74 4.01 -2.87 7.69
C ASN A 74 2.47 -2.87 7.84
N ARG A 75 1.80 -1.91 7.19
CA ARG A 75 0.35 -1.74 7.29
C ARG A 75 -0.26 -1.11 6.04
N VAL A 76 -1.58 -1.26 5.95
CA VAL A 76 -2.40 -0.60 4.95
C VAL A 76 -3.09 0.59 5.61
N MET A 77 -3.08 1.75 4.96
CA MET A 77 -3.88 2.90 5.36
C MET A 77 -4.76 3.38 4.21
N LEU A 78 -5.98 3.79 4.55
CA LEU A 78 -6.90 4.42 3.62
C LEU A 78 -6.67 5.93 3.61
N ALA A 79 -6.81 6.56 2.45
CA ALA A 79 -6.88 8.00 2.35
C ALA A 79 -8.14 8.50 3.10
N LEU A 80 -7.96 9.56 3.89
CA LEU A 80 -9.09 10.28 4.48
C LEU A 80 -9.90 10.93 3.36
N ARG A 81 -11.23 10.81 3.41
CA ARG A 81 -12.10 11.62 2.54
C ARG A 81 -11.86 13.09 2.88
N GLN A 82 -11.57 13.89 1.87
CA GLN A 82 -11.63 15.33 2.03
C GLN A 82 -13.11 15.70 2.01
N ILE A 83 -13.61 16.23 3.13
CA ILE A 83 -14.92 16.85 3.15
C ILE A 83 -14.70 18.26 2.59
N ASP A 84 -15.38 18.56 1.47
CA ASP A 84 -15.44 19.91 0.90
C ASP A 84 -16.23 20.85 1.82
#